data_AF-A0A524GSB0-F1
#
_entry.id   AF-A0A524GSB0-F1
#
_cell.length_a   1.000
_cell.length_b   1.000
_cell.length_c   1.000
_cell.angle_alpha   90.00
_cell.angle_beta   90.00
_cell.angle_gamma   90.00
#
_symmetry.space_group_name_H-M   'P 1'
#
loop_
_entity.id
_entity.type
_entity.pdbx_description
1 polymer ?
#
loop_
_entity_poly.entity_id
_entity_poly.type
_entity_poly.pdbx_seq_one_letter_code
_entity_poly.pdbx_strand_id
1 'polypeptide(L)'
;LLSRTGIIPISFTQDTPGPMTRTVEDAAVCLGVLTGIDQQDQKTLESEGKSLTDYTLNLKKDGLNSKRIGIIKNSGGFSARVDDLMKQAIAEMSAQGAVMIEVEAPRGSAYEDASYEVMLFEFRDGLNRYFKGLGDDAPVKNISELIEFNKSDPVELRYFDQKILEMADKKGDLSSPDYKKSLEKMLRATREEGIDSLMNSNDLDALISPTGSPAWKTDLLLGDHYIGGSSSLAAISGYPAITVPLGFVENLPVGITFFGRAWSESLLIEIAYSYEQNTLHRKKPMYLVTD
;
A
#
# COMPACT_ATOMS: atom_id res chain seq x y z
N LEU A 1 10.74 -6.09 4.40
CA LEU A 1 10.35 -7.46 4.80
C LEU A 1 10.64 -8.48 3.71
N LEU A 2 10.13 -8.26 2.49
CA LEU A 2 10.30 -9.17 1.35
C LEU A 2 11.33 -8.61 0.36
N SER A 3 12.12 -9.48 -0.27
CA SER A 3 13.07 -9.06 -1.32
C SER A 3 12.33 -8.57 -2.58
N ARG A 4 12.91 -7.57 -3.24
CA ARG A 4 12.43 -7.03 -4.52
C ARG A 4 13.34 -7.41 -5.69
N THR A 5 14.35 -8.24 -5.44
CA THR A 5 15.23 -8.77 -6.50
C THR A 5 14.40 -9.43 -7.58
N GLY A 6 14.64 -9.06 -8.85
CA GLY A 6 13.93 -9.61 -10.01
C GLY A 6 12.57 -8.95 -10.33
N ILE A 7 12.12 -7.97 -9.54
CA ILE A 7 10.89 -7.21 -9.81
C ILE A 7 11.22 -5.96 -10.65
N ILE A 8 10.42 -5.64 -11.67
CA ILE A 8 10.50 -4.35 -12.39
C ILE A 8 10.17 -3.23 -11.40
N PRO A 9 11.10 -2.32 -11.08
CA PRO A 9 10.93 -1.39 -9.98
C PRO A 9 10.18 -0.12 -10.40
N ILE A 10 9.64 0.58 -9.40
CA ILE A 10 9.25 1.99 -9.47
C ILE A 10 10.07 2.78 -8.46
N SER A 11 9.98 2.46 -7.17
CA SER A 11 10.66 3.18 -6.10
C SER A 11 11.32 2.20 -5.15
N PHE A 12 12.65 2.12 -5.13
CA PHE A 12 13.31 1.30 -4.11
C PHE A 12 13.07 1.85 -2.69
N THR A 13 12.58 3.08 -2.52
CA THR A 13 12.16 3.56 -1.22
C THR A 13 10.83 2.96 -0.77
N GLN A 14 9.88 2.71 -1.68
CA GLN A 14 8.49 2.36 -1.34
C GLN A 14 8.06 0.96 -1.80
N ASP A 15 8.70 0.40 -2.83
CA ASP A 15 8.34 -0.88 -3.43
C ASP A 15 8.49 -2.03 -2.42
N THR A 16 7.49 -2.89 -2.41
CA THR A 16 7.53 -4.20 -1.76
C THR A 16 6.55 -5.12 -2.49
N PRO A 17 6.89 -6.41 -2.71
CA PRO A 17 5.85 -7.40 -2.98
C PRO A 17 5.00 -7.62 -1.73
N GLY A 18 3.87 -8.32 -1.88
CA GLY A 18 3.00 -8.71 -0.77
C GLY A 18 1.96 -9.76 -1.20
N PRO A 19 1.46 -10.58 -0.28
CA PRO A 19 0.47 -11.60 -0.59
C PRO A 19 -0.91 -10.99 -0.87
N MET A 20 -1.63 -11.54 -1.85
CA MET A 20 -3.04 -11.24 -2.13
C MET A 20 -3.84 -12.54 -2.12
N THR A 21 -4.73 -12.70 -1.14
CA THR A 21 -5.42 -13.97 -0.88
C THR A 21 -6.90 -13.73 -0.57
N ARG A 22 -7.64 -14.82 -0.30
CA ARG A 22 -9.05 -14.75 0.08
C ARG A 22 -9.28 -14.60 1.58
N THR A 23 -8.30 -14.99 2.39
CA THR A 23 -8.37 -15.03 3.84
C THR A 23 -7.09 -14.46 4.44
N VAL A 24 -7.18 -13.88 5.64
CA VAL A 24 -5.99 -13.42 6.38
C VAL A 24 -5.07 -14.60 6.72
N GLU A 25 -5.62 -15.78 6.98
CA GLU A 25 -4.85 -17.03 7.17
C GLU A 25 -3.98 -17.36 5.95
N ASP A 26 -4.56 -17.38 4.74
CA ASP A 26 -3.80 -17.64 3.51
C ASP A 26 -2.70 -16.57 3.32
N ALA A 27 -2.99 -15.31 3.65
CA ALA A 27 -2.02 -14.22 3.56
C ALA A 27 -0.85 -14.42 4.53
N ALA A 28 -1.12 -14.83 5.76
CA ALA A 28 -0.10 -15.10 6.78
C ALA A 28 0.82 -16.28 6.38
N VAL A 29 0.24 -17.35 5.83
CA VAL A 29 1.00 -18.48 5.27
C VAL A 29 1.93 -18.00 4.15
N CYS A 30 1.38 -17.26 3.18
CA CYS A 30 2.17 -16.76 2.05
C CYS A 30 3.27 -15.80 2.51
N LEU A 31 2.98 -14.91 3.47
CA LEU A 31 3.96 -13.96 4.00
C LEU A 31 5.13 -14.69 4.66
N GLY A 32 4.87 -15.73 5.44
CA GLY A 32 5.90 -16.55 6.08
C GLY A 32 6.85 -17.19 5.07
N VAL A 33 6.29 -17.75 3.99
CA VAL A 33 7.07 -18.36 2.89
C VAL A 33 7.90 -17.34 2.12
N LEU A 34 7.38 -16.14 1.89
CA LEU A 34 8.07 -15.09 1.12
C LEU A 34 9.13 -14.35 1.92
N THR A 35 9.03 -14.36 3.26
CA THR A 35 9.90 -13.58 4.13
C THR A 35 11.32 -14.14 4.15
N GLY A 36 12.31 -13.28 3.93
CA GLY A 36 13.70 -13.67 3.97
C GLY A 36 14.67 -12.53 3.71
N ILE A 37 15.90 -12.70 4.20
CA ILE A 37 17.02 -11.82 3.90
C ILE A 37 17.63 -12.21 2.56
N ASP A 38 17.76 -11.23 1.67
CA ASP A 38 18.42 -11.33 0.38
C ASP A 38 19.56 -10.32 0.31
N GLN A 39 20.79 -10.82 0.16
CA GLN A 39 21.99 -9.98 0.09
C GLN A 39 22.03 -9.06 -1.15
N GLN A 40 21.25 -9.38 -2.20
CA GLN A 40 21.11 -8.54 -3.39
C GLN A 40 20.13 -7.37 -3.17
N ASP A 41 19.29 -7.45 -2.13
CA ASP A 41 18.38 -6.40 -1.74
C ASP A 41 18.65 -5.95 -0.29
N GLN A 42 19.52 -4.95 -0.16
CA GLN A 42 19.99 -4.44 1.13
C GLN A 42 18.86 -4.01 2.08
N LYS A 43 17.66 -3.68 1.57
CA LYS A 43 16.49 -3.37 2.42
C LYS A 43 16.01 -4.54 3.26
N THR A 44 16.26 -5.77 2.81
CA THR A 44 15.89 -6.96 3.56
C THR A 44 16.76 -7.16 4.79
N LEU A 45 17.98 -6.61 4.82
CA LEU A 45 18.88 -6.68 5.98
C LEU A 45 18.25 -6.06 7.23
N GLU A 46 17.44 -5.00 7.07
CA GLU A 46 16.76 -4.35 8.19
C GLU A 46 15.73 -5.25 8.90
N SER A 47 15.33 -6.38 8.28
CA SER A 47 14.38 -7.35 8.83
C SER A 47 15.02 -8.36 9.78
N GLU A 48 16.35 -8.38 9.90
CA GLU A 48 17.07 -9.28 10.79
C GLU A 48 16.63 -9.09 12.25
N GLY A 49 16.17 -10.18 12.88
CA GLY A 49 15.66 -10.18 14.25
C GLY A 49 14.29 -9.52 14.45
N LYS A 50 13.64 -9.04 13.38
CA LYS A 50 12.32 -8.37 13.44
C LYS A 50 11.22 -9.09 12.68
N SER A 51 11.58 -10.00 11.79
CA SER A 51 10.66 -10.75 10.94
C SER A 51 10.41 -12.17 11.45
N LEU A 52 9.29 -12.76 11.03
CA LEU A 52 8.96 -14.17 11.29
C LEU A 52 8.94 -14.93 9.96
N THR A 53 9.25 -16.22 10.01
CA THR A 53 9.02 -17.14 8.87
C THR A 53 7.71 -17.90 8.99
N ASP A 54 7.02 -17.79 10.14
CA ASP A 54 5.68 -18.32 10.36
C ASP A 54 4.81 -17.27 11.06
N TYR A 55 4.02 -16.55 10.26
CA TYR A 55 3.05 -15.57 10.74
C TYR A 55 1.70 -16.20 11.15
N THR A 56 1.49 -17.51 10.93
CA THR A 56 0.24 -18.17 11.31
C THR A 56 0.06 -18.25 12.84
N LEU A 57 1.16 -18.14 13.58
CA LEU A 57 1.19 -18.02 15.04
C LEU A 57 0.42 -16.80 15.57
N ASN A 58 0.15 -15.81 14.70
CA ASN A 58 -0.59 -14.61 15.05
C ASN A 58 -2.10 -14.70 14.75
N LEU A 59 -2.61 -15.82 14.24
CA LEU A 59 -4.03 -16.00 13.91
C LEU A 59 -4.89 -16.21 15.17
N LYS A 60 -5.19 -15.13 15.90
CA LYS A 60 -6.01 -15.14 17.11
C LYS A 60 -7.42 -14.58 16.87
N LYS A 61 -8.44 -15.39 17.17
CA LYS A 61 -9.85 -14.99 16.96
C LYS A 61 -10.33 -13.87 17.89
N ASP A 62 -9.65 -13.69 19.02
CA ASP A 62 -9.86 -12.64 20.02
C ASP A 62 -8.77 -11.56 19.97
N GLY A 63 -8.02 -11.48 18.86
CA GLY A 63 -6.89 -10.58 18.67
C GLY A 63 -7.21 -9.09 18.83
N LEU A 64 -8.47 -8.68 18.64
CA LEU A 64 -8.95 -7.31 18.84
C LEU A 64 -9.15 -6.93 20.32
N ASN A 65 -9.30 -7.90 21.22
CA ASN A 65 -9.62 -7.61 22.61
C ASN A 65 -8.53 -6.72 23.25
N SER A 66 -8.96 -5.62 23.88
CA SER A 66 -8.12 -4.61 24.51
C SER A 66 -7.15 -3.87 23.58
N LYS A 67 -7.22 -4.08 22.26
CA LYS A 67 -6.40 -3.33 21.29
C LYS A 67 -6.89 -1.91 21.16
N ARG A 68 -5.96 -0.97 21.03
CA ARG A 68 -6.22 0.46 20.86
C ARG A 68 -6.08 0.82 19.38
N ILE A 69 -7.21 1.09 18.74
CA ILE A 69 -7.30 1.25 17.28
C ILE A 69 -7.63 2.71 16.95
N GLY A 70 -6.73 3.37 16.22
CA GLY A 70 -6.91 4.74 15.77
C GLY A 70 -7.75 4.84 14.49
N ILE A 71 -8.85 5.58 14.53
CA ILE A 71 -9.70 5.89 13.38
C ILE A 71 -9.19 7.18 12.75
N ILE A 72 -8.70 7.13 11.51
CA ILE A 72 -8.27 8.35 10.80
C ILE A 72 -9.49 9.11 10.26
N LYS A 73 -9.92 10.15 10.98
CA LYS A 73 -11.14 10.91 10.64
C LYS A 73 -11.14 11.52 9.25
N ASN A 74 -10.00 12.04 8.83
CA ASN A 74 -9.81 12.71 7.55
C ASN A 74 -9.49 11.75 6.40
N SER A 75 -9.75 10.44 6.57
CA SER A 75 -9.59 9.43 5.51
C SER A 75 -10.92 8.99 4.86
N GLY A 76 -12.06 9.50 5.32
CA GLY A 76 -13.39 9.20 4.77
C GLY A 76 -14.01 10.37 4.00
N GLY A 77 -15.33 10.35 3.78
CA GLY A 77 -16.09 11.45 3.18
C GLY A 77 -16.15 11.47 1.66
N PHE A 78 -15.44 10.55 0.99
CA PHE A 78 -15.54 10.37 -0.46
C PHE A 78 -16.74 9.50 -0.89
N SER A 79 -17.34 8.75 0.04
CA SER A 79 -18.53 7.93 -0.23
C SER A 79 -19.32 7.67 1.05
N ALA A 80 -20.51 8.27 1.16
CA ALA A 80 -21.38 8.12 2.32
C ALA A 80 -21.69 6.65 2.65
N ARG A 81 -21.81 5.79 1.62
CA ARG A 81 -22.07 4.35 1.80
C ARG A 81 -20.86 3.60 2.38
N VAL A 82 -19.64 4.00 2.01
CA VAL A 82 -18.42 3.47 2.61
C VAL A 82 -18.27 3.96 4.04
N ASP A 83 -18.57 5.23 4.28
CA ASP A 83 -18.54 5.82 5.63
C ASP A 83 -19.52 5.11 6.57
N ASP A 84 -20.71 4.73 6.10
CA ASP A 84 -21.68 3.98 6.89
C ASP A 84 -21.22 2.55 7.21
N LEU A 85 -20.54 1.88 6.27
CA LEU A 85 -19.92 0.58 6.53
C LEU A 85 -18.75 0.70 7.53
N MET A 86 -17.93 1.76 7.43
CA MET A 86 -16.87 2.02 8.40
C MET A 86 -17.43 2.22 9.81
N LYS A 87 -18.54 2.96 9.96
CA LYS A 87 -19.21 3.13 11.27
C LYS A 87 -19.66 1.79 11.85
N GLN A 88 -20.20 0.89 11.01
CA GLN A 88 -20.59 -0.45 11.43
C GLN A 88 -19.38 -1.27 11.90
N ALA A 89 -18.30 -1.30 11.12
CA ALA A 89 -17.08 -2.00 11.49
C ALA A 89 -16.45 -1.45 12.79
N ILE A 90 -16.46 -0.13 13.00
CA ILE A 90 -16.00 0.50 14.25
C ILE A 90 -16.84 0.01 15.44
N ALA A 91 -18.15 -0.08 15.29
CA ALA A 91 -19.03 -0.59 16.35
C ALA A 91 -18.79 -2.10 16.61
N GLU A 92 -18.59 -2.90 15.57
CA GLU A 92 -18.28 -4.33 15.67
C GLU A 92 -16.93 -4.58 16.36
N MET A 93 -15.88 -3.81 16.01
CA MET A 93 -14.57 -3.89 16.68
C MET A 93 -14.67 -3.48 18.14
N SER A 94 -15.44 -2.43 18.45
CA SER A 94 -15.67 -2.00 19.83
C SER A 94 -16.41 -3.07 20.64
N ALA A 95 -17.40 -3.74 20.06
CA ALA A 95 -18.11 -4.85 20.69
C ALA A 95 -17.20 -6.08 20.96
N GLN A 96 -16.13 -6.24 20.17
CA GLN A 96 -15.08 -7.26 20.38
C GLN A 96 -14.03 -6.84 21.43
N GLY A 97 -14.20 -5.69 22.08
CA GLY A 97 -13.33 -5.22 23.16
C GLY A 97 -12.18 -4.31 22.71
N ALA A 98 -12.17 -3.87 21.44
CA ALA A 98 -11.21 -2.86 21.00
C ALA A 98 -11.59 -1.46 21.53
N VAL A 99 -10.57 -0.68 21.89
CA VAL A 99 -10.71 0.73 22.24
C VAL A 99 -10.52 1.56 20.98
N MET A 100 -11.60 2.17 20.50
CA MET A 100 -11.61 2.96 19.27
C MET A 100 -11.31 4.43 19.57
N ILE A 101 -10.26 5.00 18.97
CA ILE A 101 -9.78 6.35 19.26
C ILE A 101 -9.72 7.15 17.98
N GLU A 102 -10.36 8.30 17.93
CA GLU A 102 -10.33 9.14 16.75
C GLU A 102 -9.04 9.96 16.68
N VAL A 103 -8.36 9.90 15.53
CA VAL A 103 -7.13 10.66 15.25
C VAL A 103 -7.22 11.35 13.89
N GLU A 104 -6.34 12.31 13.63
CA GLU A 104 -6.23 12.97 12.33
C GLU A 104 -4.85 12.74 11.74
N ALA A 105 -4.80 12.22 10.51
CA ALA A 105 -3.56 12.11 9.77
C ALA A 105 -3.01 13.50 9.39
N PRO A 106 -1.68 13.64 9.22
CA PRO A 106 -1.08 14.87 8.71
C PRO A 106 -1.82 15.37 7.46
N ARG A 107 -2.21 16.65 7.46
CA ARG A 107 -2.95 17.27 6.36
C ARG A 107 -2.00 17.89 5.33
N GLY A 108 -2.39 17.79 4.06
CA GLY A 108 -1.75 18.47 2.93
C GLY A 108 -1.04 17.52 1.97
N SER A 109 -0.92 17.93 0.70
CA SER A 109 -0.25 17.15 -0.36
C SER A 109 1.28 17.14 -0.24
N ALA A 110 1.86 17.86 0.72
CA ALA A 110 3.28 18.17 0.73
C ALA A 110 4.19 16.92 0.79
N TYR A 111 3.78 15.85 1.46
CA TYR A 111 4.52 14.58 1.48
C TYR A 111 4.19 13.69 0.27
N GLU A 112 2.98 13.80 -0.30
CA GLU A 112 2.60 13.11 -1.53
C GLU A 112 3.34 13.69 -2.73
N ASP A 113 3.43 15.02 -2.84
CA ASP A 113 4.21 15.73 -3.86
C ASP A 113 5.71 15.36 -3.76
N ALA A 114 6.23 15.29 -2.53
CA ALA A 114 7.60 14.87 -2.30
C ALA A 114 7.82 13.38 -2.64
N SER A 115 6.85 12.52 -2.33
CA SER A 115 6.88 11.11 -2.73
C SER A 115 6.86 10.95 -4.25
N TYR A 116 6.00 11.71 -4.94
CA TYR A 116 5.93 11.69 -6.40
C TYR A 116 7.26 12.10 -7.04
N GLU A 117 7.90 13.14 -6.52
CA GLU A 117 9.24 13.54 -6.94
C GLU A 117 10.25 12.41 -6.73
N VAL A 118 10.29 11.80 -5.54
CA VAL A 118 11.16 10.65 -5.25
C VAL A 118 10.91 9.50 -6.21
N MET A 119 9.65 9.12 -6.45
CA MET A 119 9.31 8.05 -7.39
C MET A 119 9.83 8.34 -8.80
N LEU A 120 9.76 9.58 -9.30
CA LEU A 120 10.30 9.89 -10.64
C LEU A 120 11.82 9.72 -10.71
N PHE A 121 12.57 10.13 -9.69
CA PHE A 121 14.02 9.92 -9.62
C PHE A 121 14.37 8.43 -9.54
N GLU A 122 13.69 7.70 -8.66
CA GLU A 122 13.95 6.28 -8.42
C GLU A 122 13.47 5.39 -9.56
N PHE A 123 12.42 5.79 -10.29
CA PHE A 123 11.90 5.02 -11.42
C PHE A 123 12.88 5.04 -12.59
N ARG A 124 13.48 6.20 -12.89
CA ARG A 124 14.55 6.32 -13.87
C ARG A 124 15.75 5.46 -13.51
N ASP A 125 16.26 5.59 -12.28
CA ASP A 125 17.42 4.82 -11.81
C ASP A 125 17.12 3.31 -11.79
N GLY A 126 15.97 2.94 -11.23
CA GLY A 126 15.52 1.57 -11.07
C GLY A 126 15.34 0.86 -12.41
N LEU A 127 14.62 1.45 -13.37
CA LEU A 127 14.43 0.85 -14.70
C LEU A 127 15.77 0.67 -15.42
N ASN A 128 16.64 1.69 -15.41
CA ASN A 128 17.93 1.60 -16.09
C ASN A 128 18.81 0.49 -15.47
N ARG A 129 18.81 0.34 -14.14
CA ARG A 129 19.49 -0.78 -13.47
C ARG A 129 18.85 -2.12 -13.81
N TYR A 130 17.52 -2.20 -13.83
CA TYR A 130 16.79 -3.43 -14.18
C TYR A 130 17.11 -3.88 -15.60
N PHE A 131 17.00 -3.00 -16.60
CA PHE A 131 17.31 -3.32 -18.00
C PHE A 131 18.77 -3.72 -18.21
N LYS A 132 19.70 -3.05 -17.51
CA LYS A 132 21.11 -3.49 -17.50
C LYS A 132 21.25 -4.91 -16.93
N GLY A 133 20.49 -5.26 -15.91
CA GLY A 133 20.46 -6.60 -15.31
C GLY A 133 19.91 -7.70 -16.21
N LEU A 134 19.12 -7.36 -17.24
CA LEU A 134 18.64 -8.32 -18.25
C LEU A 134 19.73 -8.75 -19.26
N GLY A 135 20.86 -8.04 -19.30
CA GLY A 135 22.00 -8.39 -20.15
C GLY A 135 21.92 -7.88 -21.60
N ASP A 136 22.84 -8.37 -22.43
CA ASP A 136 23.07 -7.87 -23.79
C ASP A 136 21.91 -8.16 -24.75
N ASP A 137 21.04 -9.11 -24.44
CA ASP A 137 19.86 -9.46 -25.24
C ASP A 137 18.58 -8.72 -24.81
N ALA A 138 18.65 -7.83 -23.81
CA ALA A 138 17.50 -7.04 -23.39
C ALA A 138 16.93 -6.21 -24.57
N PRO A 139 15.61 -6.25 -24.83
CA PRO A 139 14.99 -5.60 -25.99
C PRO A 139 15.00 -4.07 -25.91
N VAL A 140 15.08 -3.52 -24.71
CA VAL A 140 15.33 -2.11 -24.41
C VAL A 140 16.39 -2.03 -23.32
N LYS A 141 17.32 -1.07 -23.42
CA LYS A 141 18.46 -0.95 -22.49
C LYS A 141 18.26 0.07 -21.38
N ASN A 142 17.30 0.96 -21.55
CA ASN A 142 17.06 2.09 -20.64
C ASN A 142 15.66 2.67 -20.86
N ILE A 143 15.25 3.58 -19.98
CA ILE A 143 13.95 4.25 -20.04
C ILE A 143 13.76 5.06 -21.34
N SER A 144 14.82 5.67 -21.89
CA SER A 144 14.71 6.45 -23.14
C SER A 144 14.39 5.54 -24.34
N GLU A 145 15.01 4.35 -24.41
CA GLU A 145 14.70 3.36 -25.44
C GLU A 145 13.27 2.80 -25.28
N LEU A 146 12.79 2.61 -24.05
CA LEU A 146 11.39 2.24 -23.81
C LEU A 146 10.42 3.33 -24.32
N ILE A 147 10.73 4.61 -24.08
CA ILE A 147 9.92 5.74 -24.56
C ILE A 147 9.85 5.75 -26.09
N GLU A 148 10.98 5.55 -26.78
CA GLU A 148 11.04 5.50 -28.24
C GLU A 148 10.35 4.25 -28.80
N PHE A 149 10.49 3.10 -28.13
CA PHE A 149 9.77 1.88 -28.47
C PHE A 149 8.25 2.15 -28.49
N ASN A 150 7.71 2.72 -27.42
CA ASN A 150 6.28 3.05 -27.31
C ASN A 150 5.81 4.03 -28.40
N LYS A 151 6.63 5.03 -28.78
CA LYS A 151 6.29 5.97 -29.87
C LYS A 151 6.20 5.31 -31.24
N SER A 152 6.97 4.24 -31.44
CA SER A 152 6.98 3.50 -32.70
C SER A 152 5.88 2.44 -32.80
N ASP A 153 5.15 2.19 -31.70
CA ASP A 153 4.11 1.17 -31.61
C ASP A 153 2.69 1.78 -31.70
N PRO A 154 1.83 1.31 -32.64
CA PRO A 154 0.48 1.87 -32.83
C PRO A 154 -0.53 1.44 -31.75
N VAL A 155 -0.17 0.52 -30.86
CA VAL A 155 -1.01 -0.04 -29.79
C VAL A 155 -0.69 0.60 -28.44
N GLU A 156 0.60 0.74 -28.09
CA GLU A 156 1.05 1.14 -26.75
C GLU A 156 0.42 2.46 -26.26
N LEU A 157 0.36 3.48 -27.13
CA LEU A 157 -0.13 4.82 -26.78
C LEU A 157 -1.57 5.10 -27.29
N ARG A 158 -2.34 4.05 -27.60
CA ARG A 158 -3.67 4.20 -28.22
C ARG A 158 -4.69 4.94 -27.34
N TYR A 159 -4.66 4.70 -26.03
CA TYR A 159 -5.68 5.22 -25.10
C TYR A 159 -5.14 6.29 -24.15
N PHE A 160 -3.91 6.13 -23.68
CA PHE A 160 -3.28 7.03 -22.72
C PHE A 160 -1.83 7.36 -23.14
N ASP A 161 -1.30 8.45 -22.60
CA ASP A 161 0.07 8.89 -22.88
C ASP A 161 1.11 8.20 -21.97
N GLN A 162 2.39 8.48 -22.21
CA GLN A 162 3.52 7.97 -21.42
C GLN A 162 4.26 9.08 -20.66
N LYS A 163 3.57 10.17 -20.27
CA LYS A 163 4.23 11.34 -19.67
C LYS A 163 5.03 11.02 -18.42
N ILE A 164 4.63 10.02 -17.62
CA ILE A 164 5.37 9.64 -16.41
C ILE A 164 6.76 9.09 -16.76
N LEU A 165 6.87 8.27 -17.80
CA LEU A 165 8.18 7.81 -18.30
C LEU A 165 9.03 9.01 -18.76
N GLU A 166 8.43 9.92 -19.52
CA GLU A 166 9.13 11.12 -20.03
C GLU A 166 9.53 12.11 -18.92
N MET A 167 8.74 12.21 -17.85
CA MET A 167 9.06 13.02 -16.66
C MET A 167 10.18 12.37 -15.86
N ALA A 168 10.14 11.05 -15.68
CA ALA A 168 11.18 10.30 -14.98
C ALA A 168 12.51 10.38 -15.74
N ASP A 169 12.53 10.19 -17.06
CA ASP A 169 13.76 10.23 -17.87
C ASP A 169 14.52 11.57 -17.77
N LYS A 170 13.78 12.67 -17.51
CA LYS A 170 14.35 14.01 -17.31
C LYS A 170 14.94 14.23 -15.92
N LYS A 171 14.75 13.32 -14.95
CA LYS A 171 15.28 13.49 -13.59
C LYS A 171 16.79 13.31 -13.56
N GLY A 172 17.43 13.93 -12.57
CA GLY A 172 18.86 13.76 -12.28
C GLY A 172 19.19 12.40 -11.65
N ASP A 173 20.35 12.31 -11.02
CA ASP A 173 20.71 11.14 -10.22
C ASP A 173 20.21 11.24 -8.76
N LEU A 174 20.34 10.14 -8.03
CA LEU A 174 19.93 10.01 -6.63
C LEU A 174 20.87 10.75 -5.65
N SER A 175 21.95 11.38 -6.14
CA SER A 175 22.81 12.23 -5.32
C SER A 175 22.34 13.68 -5.28
N SER A 176 21.42 14.05 -6.18
CA SER A 176 20.93 15.42 -6.34
C SER A 176 20.29 16.00 -5.07
N PRO A 177 20.46 17.32 -4.82
CA PRO A 177 19.83 17.98 -3.68
C PRO A 177 18.31 17.88 -3.67
N ASP A 178 17.66 17.95 -4.84
CA ASP A 178 16.20 17.89 -4.95
C ASP A 178 15.64 16.52 -4.55
N TYR A 179 16.30 15.44 -4.98
CA TYR A 179 15.97 14.09 -4.54
C TYR A 179 16.11 13.94 -3.03
N LYS A 180 17.27 14.30 -2.46
CA LYS A 180 17.54 14.16 -1.01
C LYS A 180 16.56 14.96 -0.16
N LYS A 181 16.25 16.19 -0.58
CA LYS A 181 15.28 17.05 0.09
C LYS A 181 13.87 16.46 0.05
N SER A 182 13.45 15.91 -1.09
CA SER A 182 12.13 15.29 -1.24
C SER A 182 12.03 14.01 -0.41
N LEU A 183 13.08 13.18 -0.42
CA LEU A 183 13.19 11.96 0.38
C LEU A 183 13.11 12.25 1.88
N GLU A 184 13.91 13.19 2.40
CA GLU A 184 13.86 13.58 3.81
C GLU A 184 12.47 14.08 4.20
N LYS A 185 11.90 14.98 3.38
CA LYS A 185 10.58 15.56 3.63
C LYS A 185 9.48 14.51 3.68
N MET A 186 9.43 13.60 2.70
CA MET A 186 8.37 12.58 2.65
C MET A 186 8.50 11.58 3.80
N LEU A 187 9.73 11.15 4.14
CA LEU A 187 9.96 10.15 5.18
C LEU A 187 9.67 10.72 6.57
N ARG A 188 10.14 11.94 6.86
CA ARG A 188 9.88 12.61 8.15
C ARG A 188 8.38 12.81 8.36
N ALA A 189 7.67 13.32 7.35
CA ALA A 189 6.25 13.63 7.43
C ALA A 189 5.36 12.39 7.60
N THR A 190 5.77 11.23 7.08
CA THR A 190 4.96 10.00 7.11
C THR A 190 5.37 9.03 8.22
N ARG A 191 6.62 9.08 8.70
CA ARG A 191 7.14 8.29 9.82
C ARG A 191 7.04 9.07 11.13
N GLU A 192 8.12 9.77 11.52
CA GLU A 192 8.27 10.44 12.81
C GLU A 192 7.12 11.40 13.11
N GLU A 193 6.77 12.27 12.17
CA GLU A 193 5.67 13.25 12.31
C GLU A 193 4.32 12.70 11.84
N GLY A 194 4.31 11.48 11.29
CA GLY A 194 3.14 10.81 10.75
C GLY A 194 2.69 9.66 11.64
N ILE A 195 2.81 8.43 11.12
CA ILE A 195 2.30 7.22 11.78
C ILE A 195 2.86 7.10 13.21
N ASP A 196 4.16 7.32 13.41
CA ASP A 196 4.79 7.13 14.72
C ASP A 196 4.26 8.13 15.75
N SER A 197 4.11 9.40 15.37
CA SER A 197 3.51 10.42 16.24
C SER A 197 2.07 10.08 16.62
N LEU A 198 1.23 9.73 15.64
CA LEU A 198 -0.18 9.38 15.88
C LEU A 198 -0.31 8.21 16.85
N MET A 199 0.48 7.16 16.62
CA MET A 199 0.45 5.97 17.44
C MET A 199 1.03 6.20 18.84
N ASN A 200 2.08 7.01 18.98
CA ASN A 200 2.69 7.30 20.28
C ASN A 200 1.81 8.21 21.14
N SER A 201 1.26 9.28 20.56
CA SER A 201 0.45 10.26 21.30
C SER A 201 -0.87 9.69 21.83
N ASN A 202 -1.35 8.58 21.26
CA ASN A 202 -2.62 7.97 21.61
C ASN A 202 -2.48 6.53 22.13
N ASP A 203 -1.25 6.02 22.27
CA ASP A 203 -0.94 4.65 22.67
C ASP A 203 -1.68 3.61 21.80
N LEU A 204 -1.48 3.68 20.49
CA LEU A 204 -2.21 2.84 19.52
C LEU A 204 -1.42 1.58 19.15
N ASP A 205 -2.17 0.51 18.91
CA ASP A 205 -1.72 -0.74 18.32
C ASP A 205 -1.77 -0.72 16.78
N ALA A 206 -2.81 -0.10 16.22
CA ALA A 206 -3.00 0.05 14.77
C ALA A 206 -3.84 1.28 14.44
N LEU A 207 -3.78 1.68 13.18
CA LEU A 207 -4.64 2.67 12.54
C LEU A 207 -5.58 1.97 11.55
N ILE A 208 -6.78 2.52 11.39
CA ILE A 208 -7.75 2.07 10.40
C ILE A 208 -8.27 3.19 9.52
N SER A 209 -8.58 2.84 8.27
CA SER A 209 -9.18 3.75 7.29
C SER A 209 -9.94 2.94 6.22
N PRO A 210 -10.96 3.51 5.55
CA PRO A 210 -11.54 2.86 4.39
C PRO A 210 -10.48 2.73 3.28
N THR A 211 -10.38 1.54 2.66
CA THR A 211 -9.33 1.29 1.66
C THR A 211 -9.52 2.16 0.41
N GLY A 212 -10.77 2.31 -0.05
CA GLY A 212 -11.12 3.12 -1.20
C GLY A 212 -12.61 3.04 -1.53
N SER A 213 -13.02 3.70 -2.61
CA SER A 213 -14.39 3.65 -3.12
C SER A 213 -14.73 2.29 -3.76
N PRO A 214 -16.03 2.00 -3.98
CA PRO A 214 -16.43 0.94 -4.88
C PRO A 214 -15.80 1.12 -6.28
N ALA A 215 -15.70 0.03 -7.03
CA ALA A 215 -15.17 0.06 -8.39
C ALA A 215 -15.97 1.02 -9.30
N TRP A 216 -15.27 1.68 -10.22
CA TRP A 216 -15.84 2.51 -11.28
C TRP A 216 -15.91 1.75 -12.61
N LYS A 217 -16.67 2.30 -13.58
CA LYS A 217 -16.66 1.79 -14.95
C LYS A 217 -15.33 2.14 -15.62
N THR A 218 -14.78 1.21 -16.38
CA THR A 218 -13.62 1.49 -17.23
C THR A 218 -14.00 2.55 -18.26
N ASP A 219 -13.21 3.62 -18.30
CA ASP A 219 -13.36 4.73 -19.24
C ASP A 219 -12.03 4.95 -19.98
N LEU A 220 -12.03 4.68 -21.28
CA LEU A 220 -10.83 4.80 -22.13
C LEU A 220 -10.54 6.24 -22.56
N LEU A 221 -11.39 7.20 -22.20
CA LEU A 221 -11.22 8.63 -22.50
C LEU A 221 -10.78 9.41 -21.27
N LEU A 222 -11.42 9.17 -20.12
CA LEU A 222 -11.16 9.91 -18.89
C LEU A 222 -10.25 9.17 -17.91
N GLY A 223 -10.01 7.87 -18.13
CA GLY A 223 -9.24 7.04 -17.22
C GLY A 223 -10.01 6.72 -15.93
N ASP A 224 -9.27 6.65 -14.82
CA ASP A 224 -9.84 6.25 -13.55
C ASP A 224 -10.69 7.34 -12.89
N HIS A 225 -11.84 6.94 -12.33
CA HIS A 225 -12.69 7.80 -11.51
C HIS A 225 -12.34 7.61 -10.03
N TYR A 226 -11.11 7.93 -9.66
CA TYR A 226 -10.65 7.86 -8.28
C TYR A 226 -11.25 8.99 -7.45
N ILE A 227 -11.96 8.66 -6.37
CA ILE A 227 -12.59 9.63 -5.48
C ILE A 227 -12.02 9.62 -4.05
N GLY A 228 -11.24 8.61 -3.69
CA GLY A 228 -10.58 8.53 -2.38
C GLY A 228 -10.10 7.15 -1.99
N GLY A 229 -9.20 7.13 -0.99
CA GLY A 229 -8.51 5.96 -0.48
C GLY A 229 -7.47 6.36 0.58
N SER A 230 -6.86 5.36 1.24
CA SER A 230 -6.04 5.58 2.45
C SER A 230 -4.66 4.94 2.41
N SER A 231 -4.20 4.46 1.25
CA SER A 231 -2.93 3.74 1.12
C SER A 231 -1.68 4.60 1.23
N SER A 232 -1.75 5.90 0.87
CA SER A 232 -0.58 6.78 0.74
C SER A 232 0.30 6.79 1.99
N LEU A 233 -0.28 6.92 3.18
CA LEU A 233 0.49 7.13 4.41
C LEU A 233 1.37 5.91 4.76
N ALA A 234 0.81 4.69 4.65
CA ALA A 234 1.56 3.46 4.88
C ALA A 234 2.57 3.17 3.76
N ALA A 235 2.18 3.42 2.50
CA ALA A 235 3.07 3.19 1.35
C ALA A 235 4.31 4.09 1.38
N ILE A 236 4.13 5.39 1.61
CA ILE A 236 5.21 6.38 1.58
C ILE A 236 6.15 6.23 2.77
N SER A 237 5.62 5.86 3.95
CA SER A 237 6.45 5.53 5.12
C SER A 237 7.21 4.21 4.94
N GLY A 238 6.75 3.32 4.06
CA GLY A 238 7.25 1.95 3.93
C GLY A 238 6.85 1.07 5.11
N TYR A 239 5.72 1.37 5.75
CA TYR A 239 5.20 0.65 6.90
C TYR A 239 4.10 -0.35 6.45
N PRO A 240 3.87 -1.42 7.23
CA PRO A 240 2.96 -2.48 6.83
C PRO A 240 1.49 -2.02 6.85
N ALA A 241 0.74 -2.49 5.86
CA ALA A 241 -0.70 -2.33 5.76
C ALA A 241 -1.35 -3.64 5.27
N ILE A 242 -2.53 -3.95 5.79
CA ILE A 242 -3.36 -5.09 5.39
C ILE A 242 -4.80 -4.62 5.19
N THR A 243 -5.37 -4.93 4.03
CA THR A 243 -6.80 -4.67 3.76
C THR A 243 -7.61 -5.96 3.91
N VAL A 244 -8.76 -5.86 4.58
CA VAL A 244 -9.73 -6.94 4.76
C VAL A 244 -11.08 -6.48 4.20
N PRO A 245 -11.90 -7.36 3.60
CA PRO A 245 -13.23 -6.99 3.15
C PRO A 245 -14.08 -6.36 4.27
N LEU A 246 -14.52 -5.13 4.04
CA LEU A 246 -15.39 -4.36 4.93
C LEU A 246 -16.87 -4.61 4.63
N GLY A 247 -17.18 -5.04 3.41
CA GLY A 247 -18.56 -5.27 2.97
C GLY A 247 -18.73 -4.92 1.51
N PHE A 248 -19.96 -4.52 1.16
CA PHE A 248 -20.33 -4.23 -0.22
C PHE A 248 -21.17 -2.97 -0.30
N VAL A 249 -20.90 -2.16 -1.32
CA VAL A 249 -21.82 -1.14 -1.81
C VAL A 249 -22.52 -1.72 -3.03
N GLU A 250 -23.81 -2.03 -2.88
CA GLU A 250 -24.53 -2.89 -3.82
C GLU A 250 -23.82 -4.25 -3.96
N ASN A 251 -23.28 -4.58 -5.14
CA ASN A 251 -22.52 -5.80 -5.40
C ASN A 251 -21.00 -5.57 -5.49
N LEU A 252 -20.52 -4.34 -5.21
CA LEU A 252 -19.11 -3.97 -5.33
C LEU A 252 -18.43 -4.06 -3.97
N PRO A 253 -17.35 -4.87 -3.83
CA PRO A 253 -16.65 -5.01 -2.58
C PRO A 253 -15.94 -3.71 -2.19
N VAL A 254 -15.90 -3.42 -0.90
CA VAL A 254 -15.10 -2.36 -0.30
C VAL A 254 -14.29 -2.93 0.85
N GLY A 255 -13.16 -2.28 1.17
CA GLY A 255 -12.20 -2.76 2.17
C GLY A 255 -12.00 -1.79 3.33
N ILE A 256 -11.51 -2.33 4.43
CA ILE A 256 -10.93 -1.61 5.56
C ILE A 256 -9.45 -1.93 5.61
N THR A 257 -8.61 -0.91 5.66
CA THR A 257 -7.16 -1.05 5.79
C THR A 257 -6.78 -0.91 7.26
N PHE A 258 -6.00 -1.87 7.77
CA PHE A 258 -5.27 -1.78 9.03
C PHE A 258 -3.80 -1.51 8.72
N PHE A 259 -3.18 -0.56 9.40
CA PHE A 259 -1.76 -0.27 9.23
C PHE A 259 -1.14 0.22 10.54
N GLY A 260 0.18 0.13 10.65
CA GLY A 260 0.86 0.36 11.91
C GLY A 260 2.33 0.74 11.72
N ARG A 261 3.12 0.54 12.77
CA ARG A 261 4.57 0.84 12.77
C ARG A 261 5.33 -0.11 11.85
N ALA A 262 6.54 0.26 11.46
CA ALA A 262 7.47 -0.68 10.83
C ALA A 262 7.57 -1.99 11.64
N TRP A 263 7.60 -3.12 10.94
CA TRP A 263 7.77 -4.46 11.54
C TRP A 263 6.60 -4.92 12.43
N SER A 264 5.42 -4.33 12.29
CA SER A 264 4.22 -4.69 13.06
C SER A 264 3.32 -5.72 12.37
N GLU A 265 3.80 -6.44 11.35
CA GLU A 265 3.00 -7.39 10.56
C GLU A 265 2.31 -8.43 11.45
N SER A 266 3.00 -8.98 12.45
CA SER A 266 2.43 -9.93 13.42
C SER A 266 1.22 -9.37 14.18
N LEU A 267 1.29 -8.11 14.61
CA LEU A 267 0.20 -7.44 15.32
C LEU A 267 -0.95 -7.11 14.37
N LEU A 268 -0.64 -6.64 13.16
CA LEU A 268 -1.66 -6.35 12.15
C LEU A 268 -2.40 -7.60 11.69
N ILE A 269 -1.71 -8.74 11.54
CA ILE A 269 -2.32 -10.03 11.22
C ILE A 269 -3.24 -10.48 12.36
N GLU A 270 -2.83 -10.33 13.61
CA GLU A 270 -3.66 -10.65 14.78
C GLU A 270 -4.96 -9.82 14.78
N ILE A 271 -4.86 -8.52 14.56
CA ILE A 271 -6.02 -7.60 14.51
C ILE A 271 -6.93 -7.93 13.31
N ALA A 272 -6.34 -8.03 12.11
CA ALA A 272 -7.06 -8.27 10.87
C ALA A 272 -7.76 -9.63 10.85
N TYR A 273 -7.11 -10.68 11.37
CA TYR A 273 -7.70 -12.01 11.46
C TYR A 273 -8.86 -12.02 12.45
N SER A 274 -8.72 -11.40 13.63
CA SER A 274 -9.82 -11.24 14.58
C SER A 274 -11.01 -10.53 13.94
N TYR A 275 -10.77 -9.43 13.20
CA TYR A 275 -11.83 -8.72 12.47
C TYR A 275 -12.50 -9.62 11.41
N GLU A 276 -11.71 -10.29 10.57
CA GLU A 276 -12.20 -11.18 9.51
C GLU A 276 -13.09 -12.28 10.09
N GLN A 277 -12.64 -12.96 11.14
CA GLN A 277 -13.33 -14.13 11.70
C GLN A 277 -14.67 -13.78 12.36
N ASN A 278 -14.84 -12.53 12.81
CA ASN A 278 -16.08 -12.06 13.42
C ASN A 278 -17.07 -11.45 12.41
N THR A 279 -16.61 -11.14 11.19
CA THR A 279 -17.44 -10.43 10.18
C THR A 279 -17.72 -11.27 8.94
N LEU A 280 -16.73 -12.04 8.46
CA LEU A 280 -16.79 -12.90 7.28
C LEU A 280 -17.44 -12.22 6.06
N HIS A 281 -17.17 -10.93 5.88
CA HIS A 281 -17.86 -10.12 4.87
C HIS A 281 -17.60 -10.57 3.44
N ARG A 282 -16.47 -11.25 3.15
CA ARG A 282 -16.11 -11.69 1.81
C ARG A 282 -17.21 -12.59 1.21
N LYS A 283 -17.69 -12.21 0.03
CA LYS A 283 -18.55 -13.06 -0.83
C LYS A 283 -17.81 -13.43 -2.11
N LYS A 284 -18.05 -14.64 -2.62
CA LYS A 284 -17.56 -15.04 -3.95
C LYS A 284 -18.27 -14.19 -5.01
N PRO A 285 -17.55 -13.63 -6.01
CA PRO A 285 -18.20 -12.90 -7.09
C PRO A 285 -19.13 -13.82 -7.89
N MET A 286 -20.22 -13.25 -8.38
CA MET A 286 -21.17 -13.90 -9.28
C MET A 286 -21.29 -13.08 -10.55
N TYR A 287 -21.60 -13.75 -11.67
CA TYR A 287 -22.03 -13.03 -12.86
C TYR A 287 -23.37 -12.34 -12.58
N LEU A 288 -23.45 -11.06 -12.88
CA LEU A 288 -24.71 -10.34 -12.83
C LEU A 288 -25.50 -10.69 -14.10
N VAL A 289 -26.78 -11.00 -13.93
CA VAL A 289 -27.70 -11.08 -15.07
C VAL A 289 -27.90 -9.64 -15.53
N THR A 290 -27.36 -9.31 -16.69
CA THR A 290 -27.59 -8.02 -17.34
C THR A 290 -28.77 -8.18 -18.28
N ASP A 291 -29.75 -7.28 -18.16
CA ASP A 291 -30.85 -7.14 -19.13
C ASP A 291 -30.34 -6.65 -20.51
#